data_AF-A0A110A2X1-F1
#
_entry.id   AF-A0A110A2X1-F1
#
_cell.length_a   1.000
_cell.length_b   1.000
_cell.length_c   1.000
_cell.angle_alpha   90.00
_cell.angle_beta   90.00
_cell.angle_gamma   90.00
#
_symmetry.space_group_name_H-M   'P 1'
#
loop_
_entity.id
_entity.type
_entity.pdbx_description
1 polymer ?
#
loop_
_entity_poly.entity_id
_entity_poly.type
_entity_poly.pdbx_seq_one_letter_code
_entity_poly.pdbx_strand_id
1 'polypeptide(L)'
;MDGKMDVESQVRLMRTVIGRKYMEIDDLIGKSSGASPEDAELYEGLIEFLKNDIKGYKSIVDDLIDGNVDFTGDLYDIASLPERMVGIYNDFYLPSLSESDLADEQNAMALKTSYAKELVVGKYVKIGRAALDNPLVLSIIAQNEDFLAIIGKIVLSEPELINALNDE
;
A
#
# COMPACT_ATOMS: atom_id res chain seq x y z
N MET A 1 1.97 -25.35 -7.65
CA MET A 1 1.65 -24.51 -6.48
C MET A 1 2.19 -23.15 -6.80
N ASP A 2 1.32 -22.20 -7.09
CA ASP A 2 1.69 -20.81 -7.34
C ASP A 2 2.30 -20.30 -6.04
N GLY A 3 3.58 -19.90 -6.03
CA GLY A 3 4.38 -19.64 -4.81
C GLY A 3 3.95 -18.43 -3.99
N LYS A 4 2.66 -18.09 -3.96
CA LYS A 4 2.08 -17.02 -3.17
C LYS A 4 1.78 -17.51 -1.75
N MET A 5 2.31 -16.76 -0.79
CA MET A 5 2.01 -16.91 0.63
C MET A 5 0.49 -16.83 0.86
N ASP A 6 -0.08 -17.76 1.61
CA ASP A 6 -1.50 -17.72 1.97
C ASP A 6 -1.80 -16.54 2.91
N VAL A 7 -3.07 -16.14 3.00
CA VAL A 7 -3.50 -14.96 3.78
C VAL A 7 -3.12 -15.08 5.26
N GLU A 8 -3.24 -16.27 5.85
CA GLU A 8 -2.89 -16.49 7.27
C GLU A 8 -1.39 -16.28 7.50
N SER A 9 -0.55 -16.81 6.59
CA SER A 9 0.89 -16.60 6.61
C SER A 9 1.28 -15.14 6.37
N GLN A 10 0.57 -14.41 5.49
CA GLN A 10 0.80 -12.97 5.27
C GLN A 10 0.48 -12.17 6.53
N VAL A 11 -0.68 -12.41 7.14
CA VAL A 11 -1.09 -11.76 8.39
C VAL A 11 -0.11 -12.07 9.52
N ARG A 12 0.34 -13.33 9.62
CA ARG A 12 1.35 -13.73 10.63
C ARG A 12 2.66 -12.96 10.44
N LEU A 13 3.18 -12.91 9.21
CA LEU A 13 4.41 -12.18 8.90
C LEU A 13 4.29 -10.69 9.25
N MET A 14 3.22 -10.03 8.80
CA MET A 14 3.01 -8.61 9.09
C MET A 14 2.88 -8.33 10.60
N ARG A 15 2.20 -9.20 11.35
CA ARG A 15 2.11 -9.09 12.82
C ARG A 15 3.45 -9.27 13.51
N THR A 16 4.29 -10.19 13.03
CA THR A 16 5.67 -10.36 13.53
C THR A 16 6.48 -9.07 13.34
N VAL A 17 6.45 -8.51 12.13
CA VAL A 17 7.14 -7.25 11.81
C VAL A 17 6.61 -6.09 12.64
N ILE A 18 5.28 -5.96 12.79
CA ILE A 18 4.67 -4.96 13.67
C ILE A 18 5.18 -5.10 15.12
N GLY A 19 5.19 -6.32 15.66
CA GLY A 19 5.65 -6.59 17.02
C GLY A 19 7.10 -6.19 17.23
N ARG A 20 7.98 -6.53 16.28
CA ARG A 20 9.39 -6.14 16.30
C ARG A 20 9.55 -4.62 16.31
N LYS A 21 8.82 -3.90 15.45
CA LYS A 21 8.90 -2.43 15.35
C LYS A 21 8.44 -1.72 16.62
N TYR A 22 7.49 -2.27 17.39
CA TYR A 22 7.15 -1.73 18.70
C TYR A 22 8.33 -1.83 19.69
N MET A 23 9.01 -2.97 19.72
CA MET A 23 10.20 -3.14 20.57
C MET A 23 11.35 -2.21 20.15
N GLU A 24 11.55 -2.02 18.84
CA GLU A 24 12.53 -1.08 18.29
C GLU A 24 12.21 0.37 18.72
N ILE A 25 10.93 0.78 18.67
CA ILE A 25 10.50 2.10 19.15
C ILE A 25 10.81 2.28 20.64
N ASP A 26 10.52 1.29 21.48
CA ASP A 26 10.78 1.38 22.92
C ASP A 26 12.29 1.52 23.21
N ASP A 27 13.14 0.78 22.50
CA ASP A 27 14.60 0.89 22.58
C ASP A 27 15.10 2.28 22.13
N LEU A 28 14.57 2.81 21.03
CA LEU A 28 14.91 4.15 20.53
C LEU A 28 14.50 5.27 21.49
N ILE A 29 13.35 5.16 22.15
CA ILE A 29 12.92 6.11 23.19
C ILE A 29 13.90 6.08 24.37
N GLY A 30 14.34 4.88 24.78
CA GLY A 30 15.35 4.70 25.81
C GLY A 30 16.67 5.36 25.44
N LYS A 31 17.14 5.17 24.20
CA LYS A 31 18.38 5.77 23.68
C LYS A 31 18.30 7.29 23.57
N SER A 32 17.17 7.83 23.11
CA SER A 32 16.97 9.28 22.95
C SER A 32 17.09 10.06 24.27
N SER A 33 16.67 9.46 25.39
CA SER A 33 16.66 10.12 26.71
C SER A 33 18.04 10.49 27.27
N GLY A 34 19.14 10.00 26.68
CA GLY A 34 20.52 10.33 27.05
C GLY A 34 21.44 10.64 25.87
N ALA A 35 20.86 10.84 24.68
CA ALA A 35 21.60 11.05 23.45
C ALA A 35 22.05 12.51 23.27
N SER A 36 23.02 12.73 22.38
CA SER A 36 23.30 14.08 21.89
C SER A 36 22.07 14.63 21.12
N PRO A 37 21.91 15.96 20.96
CA PRO A 37 20.80 16.51 20.19
C PRO A 37 20.70 15.97 18.76
N GLU A 38 21.84 15.73 18.11
CA GLU A 38 21.91 15.20 16.74
C GLU A 38 21.44 13.73 16.69
N ASP A 39 21.87 12.91 17.64
CA ASP A 39 21.45 11.51 17.75
C ASP A 39 19.97 11.40 18.16
N ALA A 40 19.49 12.30 19.03
CA ALA A 40 18.09 12.35 19.44
C ALA A 40 17.16 12.65 18.25
N GLU A 41 17.53 13.60 17.39
CA GLU A 41 16.77 13.92 16.17
C GLU A 41 16.72 12.71 15.22
N LEU A 42 17.83 11.98 15.07
CA LEU A 42 17.87 10.74 14.28
C LEU A 42 16.91 9.68 14.86
N TYR A 43 16.93 9.45 16.17
CA TYR A 43 16.07 8.47 16.82
C TYR A 43 14.59 8.86 16.74
N GLU A 44 14.26 10.13 16.92
CA GLU A 44 12.90 10.63 16.75
C GLU A 44 12.39 10.44 15.32
N GLY A 45 13.23 10.71 14.32
CA GLY A 45 12.90 10.47 12.92
C GLY A 45 12.66 8.98 12.63
N LEU A 46 13.49 8.10 13.19
CA LEU A 46 13.28 6.65 13.04
C LEU A 46 12.01 6.17 13.75
N ILE A 47 11.68 6.71 14.93
CA ILE A 47 10.42 6.42 15.63
C ILE A 47 9.22 6.87 14.78
N GLU A 48 9.27 8.05 14.17
CA GLU A 48 8.21 8.55 13.29
C GLU A 48 8.00 7.60 12.09
N PHE A 49 9.10 7.17 11.48
CA PHE A 49 9.09 6.19 10.40
C PHE A 49 8.42 4.87 10.83
N LEU A 50 8.89 4.25 11.92
CA LEU A 50 8.38 2.97 12.38
C LEU A 50 6.89 3.04 12.74
N LYS A 51 6.44 4.16 13.32
CA LYS A 51 5.01 4.38 13.62
C LYS A 51 4.17 4.46 12.35
N ASN A 52 4.63 5.16 11.31
CA ASN A 52 3.93 5.22 10.02
C ASN A 52 3.88 3.83 9.39
N ASP A 53 5.01 3.12 9.39
CA ASP A 53 5.11 1.81 8.77
C ASP A 53 4.22 0.75 9.44
N ILE A 54 4.14 0.79 10.79
CA ILE A 54 3.19 -0.02 11.58
C ILE A 54 1.74 0.27 11.18
N LYS A 55 1.36 1.54 10.95
CA LYS A 55 -0.01 1.88 10.51
C LYS A 55 -0.32 1.22 9.17
N GLY A 56 0.59 1.34 8.21
CA GLY A 56 0.45 0.69 6.91
C GLY A 56 0.23 -0.82 7.02
N TYR A 57 1.05 -1.52 7.83
CA TYR A 57 0.86 -2.96 8.03
C TYR A 57 -0.44 -3.30 8.75
N LYS A 58 -0.86 -2.50 9.75
CA LYS A 58 -2.14 -2.71 10.44
C LYS A 58 -3.34 -2.57 9.51
N SER A 59 -3.37 -1.53 8.68
CA SER A 59 -4.43 -1.35 7.68
C SER A 59 -4.55 -2.55 6.74
N ILE A 60 -3.42 -3.12 6.32
CA ILE A 60 -3.44 -4.32 5.47
C ILE A 60 -3.94 -5.53 6.25
N VAL A 61 -3.48 -5.72 7.49
CA VAL A 61 -3.92 -6.85 8.35
C VAL A 61 -5.42 -6.80 8.60
N ASP A 62 -5.96 -5.62 8.90
CA ASP A 62 -7.40 -5.45 9.17
C ASP A 62 -8.23 -5.80 7.92
N ASP A 63 -7.85 -5.27 6.75
CA ASP A 63 -8.51 -5.58 5.47
C ASP A 63 -8.40 -7.08 5.10
N LEU A 64 -7.29 -7.73 5.41
CA LEU A 64 -7.10 -9.17 5.13
C LEU A 64 -7.93 -10.08 6.06
N ILE A 65 -8.13 -9.68 7.33
CA ILE A 65 -8.87 -10.48 8.32
C ILE A 65 -10.38 -10.41 8.10
N ASP A 66 -10.89 -9.23 7.76
CA ASP A 66 -12.32 -9.02 7.59
C ASP A 66 -12.87 -9.74 6.35
N GLY A 67 -11.99 -10.28 5.48
CA GLY A 67 -12.33 -11.05 4.28
C GLY A 67 -13.01 -10.23 3.18
N ASN A 68 -13.50 -9.04 3.54
CA ASN A 68 -13.85 -7.97 2.64
C ASN A 68 -12.55 -7.27 2.24
N VAL A 69 -11.96 -7.70 1.14
CA VAL A 69 -10.98 -6.88 0.42
C VAL A 69 -11.75 -5.72 -0.22
N ASP A 70 -12.30 -4.84 0.60
CA ASP A 70 -13.10 -3.69 0.18
C ASP A 70 -12.23 -2.50 -0.23
N PHE A 71 -10.90 -2.66 -0.09
CA PHE A 71 -9.88 -1.73 -0.52
C PHE A 71 -10.09 -0.35 0.14
N THR A 72 -10.51 -0.34 1.41
CA THR A 72 -10.74 0.88 2.19
C THR A 72 -9.49 1.40 2.88
N GLY A 73 -8.41 0.60 2.94
CA GLY A 73 -7.10 1.04 3.42
C GLY A 73 -6.67 2.41 2.86
N ASP A 74 -6.11 3.25 3.73
CA ASP A 74 -5.57 4.54 3.33
C ASP A 74 -4.24 4.30 2.59
N LEU A 75 -4.21 4.71 1.31
CA LEU A 75 -3.00 4.60 0.47
C LEU A 75 -1.87 5.45 1.04
N TYR A 76 -2.20 6.54 1.72
CA TYR A 76 -1.20 7.37 2.38
C TYR A 76 -0.53 6.59 3.51
N ASP A 77 -1.30 5.96 4.40
CA ASP A 77 -0.74 5.15 5.49
C ASP A 77 0.03 3.92 4.97
N ILE A 78 -0.37 3.37 3.82
CA ILE A 78 0.24 2.18 3.23
C ILE A 78 1.45 2.50 2.34
N ALA A 79 1.54 3.65 1.69
CA ALA A 79 2.56 3.88 0.66
C ALA A 79 3.32 5.21 0.80
N SER A 80 3.00 6.03 1.81
CA SER A 80 3.75 7.26 2.04
C SER A 80 5.02 7.00 2.84
N LEU A 81 6.13 7.52 2.34
CA LEU A 81 7.35 7.71 3.09
C LEU A 81 7.83 9.14 2.80
N PRO A 82 7.92 10.03 3.80
CA PRO A 82 8.48 11.36 3.58
C PRO A 82 9.90 11.25 3.02
N GLU A 83 10.25 12.09 2.03
CA GLU A 83 11.56 12.04 1.35
C GLU A 83 12.73 12.11 2.35
N ARG A 84 12.61 12.94 3.39
CA ARG A 84 13.58 13.07 4.47
C ARG A 84 13.84 11.76 5.25
N MET A 85 12.90 10.82 5.21
CA MET A 85 12.96 9.54 5.93
C MET A 85 13.50 8.39 5.07
N VAL A 86 13.64 8.59 3.74
CA VAL A 86 14.16 7.56 2.82
C VAL A 86 15.62 7.23 3.15
N GLY A 87 16.45 8.25 3.40
CA GLY A 87 17.84 8.05 3.81
C GLY A 87 17.94 7.35 5.17
N ILE A 88 17.12 7.76 6.15
CA ILE A 88 17.08 7.13 7.47
C ILE A 88 16.70 5.64 7.35
N TYR A 89 15.73 5.31 6.51
CA TYR A 89 15.32 3.92 6.30
C TYR A 89 16.41 3.08 5.63
N ASN A 90 16.94 3.53 4.50
CA ASN A 90 17.88 2.74 3.70
C ASN A 90 19.29 2.67 4.30
N ASP A 91 19.76 3.78 4.87
CA ASP A 91 21.16 3.92 5.27
C ASP A 91 21.38 3.60 6.75
N PHE A 92 20.32 3.62 7.58
CA PHE A 92 20.42 3.37 9.02
C PHE A 92 19.53 2.22 9.50
N TYR A 93 18.25 2.20 9.15
CA TYR A 93 17.34 1.18 9.66
C TYR A 93 17.63 -0.20 9.08
N LEU A 94 17.59 -0.36 7.76
CA LEU A 94 17.79 -1.68 7.12
C LEU A 94 19.14 -2.31 7.48
N PRO A 95 20.27 -1.58 7.49
CA PRO A 95 21.56 -2.14 7.88
C PRO A 95 21.66 -2.52 9.37
N SER A 96 20.78 -1.99 10.22
CA SER A 96 20.77 -2.32 11.66
C SER A 96 20.07 -3.63 11.99
N LEU A 97 19.29 -4.18 11.04
CA LEU A 97 18.54 -5.41 11.23
C LEU A 97 19.45 -6.64 11.14
N SER A 98 19.11 -7.68 11.90
CA SER A 98 19.71 -9.01 11.69
C SER A 98 19.32 -9.56 10.31
N GLU A 99 20.05 -10.54 9.77
CA GLU A 99 19.71 -11.14 8.47
C GLU A 99 18.29 -11.70 8.43
N SER A 100 17.83 -12.32 9.52
CA SER A 100 16.47 -12.85 9.63
C SER A 100 15.43 -11.73 9.65
N ASP A 101 15.68 -10.68 10.44
CA ASP A 101 14.76 -9.54 10.55
C ASP A 101 14.66 -8.75 9.24
N LEU A 102 15.79 -8.62 8.55
CA LEU A 102 15.86 -8.00 7.24
C LEU A 102 15.06 -8.79 6.20
N ALA A 103 15.17 -10.12 6.21
CA ALA A 103 14.40 -10.98 5.31
C ALA A 103 12.88 -10.84 5.56
N ASP A 104 12.46 -10.84 6.83
CA ASP A 104 11.05 -10.64 7.19
C ASP A 104 10.55 -9.24 6.80
N GLU A 105 11.38 -8.20 7.00
CA GLU A 105 11.07 -6.83 6.60
C GLU A 105 10.89 -6.71 5.09
N GLN A 106 11.80 -7.30 4.30
CA GLN A 106 11.73 -7.29 2.84
C GLN A 106 10.50 -8.02 2.32
N ASN A 107 10.17 -9.17 2.91
CA ASN A 107 8.98 -9.93 2.56
C ASN A 107 7.71 -9.15 2.90
N ALA A 108 7.65 -8.52 4.08
CA ALA A 108 6.51 -7.68 4.47
C ALA A 108 6.36 -6.46 3.57
N MET A 109 7.46 -5.81 3.19
CA MET A 109 7.47 -4.66 2.28
C MET A 109 7.03 -5.05 0.86
N ALA A 110 7.40 -6.25 0.40
CA ALA A 110 6.92 -6.78 -0.88
C ALA A 110 5.40 -7.00 -0.87
N LEU A 111 4.86 -7.56 0.22
CA LEU A 111 3.41 -7.70 0.39
C LEU A 111 2.71 -6.34 0.43
N LYS A 112 3.24 -5.40 1.21
CA LYS A 112 2.76 -4.01 1.31
C LYS A 112 2.72 -3.32 -0.06
N THR A 113 3.75 -3.52 -0.88
CA THR A 113 3.82 -2.98 -2.24
C THR A 113 2.79 -3.63 -3.18
N SER A 114 2.63 -4.96 -3.12
CA SER A 114 1.62 -5.67 -3.93
C SER A 114 0.22 -5.19 -3.56
N TYR A 115 -0.06 -5.13 -2.26
CA TYR A 115 -1.33 -4.68 -1.73
C TYR A 115 -1.63 -3.23 -2.15
N ALA A 116 -0.67 -2.31 -2.05
CA ALA A 116 -0.84 -0.93 -2.50
C ALA A 116 -1.23 -0.83 -3.99
N LYS A 117 -0.62 -1.66 -4.86
CA LYS A 117 -0.96 -1.71 -6.28
C LYS A 117 -2.38 -2.22 -6.51
N GLU A 118 -2.76 -3.30 -5.82
CA GLU A 118 -4.10 -3.88 -5.90
C GLU A 118 -5.17 -2.89 -5.39
N LEU A 119 -4.88 -2.20 -4.30
CA LEU A 119 -5.70 -1.13 -3.71
C LEU A 119 -5.93 0.03 -4.69
N VAL A 120 -4.90 0.47 -5.42
CA VAL A 120 -5.04 1.50 -6.45
C VAL A 120 -5.97 1.04 -7.57
N VAL A 121 -5.78 -0.18 -8.09
CA VAL A 121 -6.63 -0.74 -9.14
C VAL A 121 -8.08 -0.87 -8.65
N GLY A 122 -8.29 -1.38 -7.43
CA GLY A 122 -9.61 -1.47 -6.80
C GLY A 122 -10.30 -0.11 -6.70
N LYS A 123 -9.58 0.94 -6.29
CA LYS A 123 -10.10 2.32 -6.25
C LYS A 123 -10.49 2.83 -7.64
N TYR A 124 -9.69 2.58 -8.68
CA TYR A 124 -10.04 2.94 -10.05
C TYR A 124 -11.31 2.24 -10.54
N VAL A 125 -11.45 0.94 -10.28
CA VAL A 125 -12.66 0.17 -10.64
C VAL A 125 -13.89 0.74 -9.93
N LYS A 126 -13.78 1.04 -8.63
CA LYS A 126 -14.89 1.60 -7.84
C LYS A 126 -15.33 2.97 -8.36
N ILE A 127 -14.38 3.87 -8.63
CA ILE A 127 -14.66 5.20 -9.20
C ILE A 127 -15.26 5.06 -10.60
N GLY A 128 -14.70 4.18 -11.44
CA GLY A 128 -15.21 3.91 -12.78
C GLY A 128 -16.65 3.43 -12.78
N ARG A 129 -17.00 2.46 -11.93
CA ARG A 129 -18.38 1.99 -11.75
C ARG A 129 -19.30 3.12 -11.30
N ALA A 130 -18.91 3.87 -10.26
CA ALA A 130 -19.70 4.99 -9.77
C ALA A 130 -19.92 6.08 -10.84
N ALA A 131 -18.95 6.30 -11.73
CA ALA A 131 -19.07 7.24 -12.84
C ALA A 131 -20.09 6.76 -13.90
N LEU A 132 -20.11 5.46 -14.20
CA LEU A 132 -21.06 4.86 -15.14
C LEU A 132 -22.49 4.80 -14.58
N ASP A 133 -22.63 4.60 -13.26
CA ASP A 133 -23.93 4.54 -12.58
C ASP A 133 -24.55 5.93 -12.33
N ASN A 134 -23.78 7.01 -12.49
CA ASN A 134 -24.24 8.37 -12.27
C ASN A 134 -24.60 9.07 -13.60
N PRO A 135 -25.90 9.35 -13.88
CA PRO A 135 -26.33 9.90 -15.17
C PRO A 135 -25.71 11.26 -15.53
N LEU A 136 -25.42 12.10 -14.53
CA LEU A 136 -24.80 13.39 -14.76
C LEU A 136 -23.34 13.23 -15.19
N VAL A 137 -22.59 12.37 -14.49
CA VAL A 137 -21.19 12.08 -14.82
C VAL A 137 -21.08 11.40 -16.17
N LEU A 138 -21.96 10.42 -16.46
CA LEU A 138 -22.01 9.75 -17.75
C LEU A 138 -22.29 10.73 -18.90
N SER A 139 -23.20 11.69 -18.72
CA SER A 139 -23.47 12.74 -19.70
C SER A 139 -22.25 13.63 -19.97
N ILE A 140 -21.49 13.97 -18.92
CA ILE A 140 -20.24 14.73 -19.05
C ILE A 140 -19.19 13.92 -19.83
N ILE A 141 -19.04 12.62 -19.52
CA ILE A 141 -18.12 11.72 -20.25
C ILE A 141 -18.52 11.62 -21.72
N ALA A 142 -19.81 11.46 -22.01
CA ALA A 142 -20.33 11.32 -23.37
C ALA A 142 -20.18 12.59 -24.23
N GLN A 143 -19.94 13.75 -23.62
CA GLN A 143 -19.68 15.00 -24.33
C GLN A 143 -18.20 15.31 -24.51
N ASN A 144 -17.31 14.48 -23.94
CA ASN A 144 -15.88 14.69 -24.00
C ASN A 144 -15.23 13.74 -25.02
N GLU A 145 -14.80 14.30 -26.16
CA GLU A 145 -14.22 13.53 -27.28
C GLU A 145 -12.97 12.73 -26.88
N ASP A 146 -12.11 13.27 -26.02
CA ASP A 146 -10.89 12.57 -25.57
C ASP A 146 -11.25 11.32 -24.75
N PHE A 147 -12.22 11.43 -23.82
CA PHE A 147 -12.69 10.28 -23.06
C PHE A 147 -13.35 9.23 -23.96
N LEU A 148 -14.18 9.65 -24.92
CA LEU A 148 -14.80 8.74 -25.88
C LEU A 148 -13.77 8.02 -26.76
N ALA A 149 -12.74 8.71 -27.22
CA ALA A 149 -11.66 8.11 -28.00
C ALA A 149 -10.88 7.06 -27.19
N ILE A 150 -10.61 7.32 -25.90
CA ILE A 150 -9.98 6.36 -24.99
C ILE A 150 -10.86 5.14 -24.78
N ILE A 151 -12.15 5.33 -24.47
CA ILE A 151 -13.11 4.24 -24.29
C ILE A 151 -13.19 3.40 -25.57
N GLY A 152 -13.37 4.03 -26.73
CA GLY A 152 -13.46 3.35 -28.02
C GLY A 152 -12.21 2.53 -28.34
N LYS A 153 -11.01 3.04 -28.03
CA LYS A 153 -9.75 2.30 -28.19
C LYS A 153 -9.70 1.06 -27.30
N ILE A 154 -10.15 1.16 -26.05
CA ILE A 154 -10.19 0.03 -25.11
C ILE A 154 -11.23 -1.01 -25.57
N VAL A 155 -12.43 -0.57 -25.97
CA VAL A 155 -13.47 -1.46 -26.49
C VAL A 155 -13.00 -2.19 -27.74
N LEU A 156 -12.32 -1.49 -28.67
CA LEU A 156 -11.78 -2.10 -29.89
C LEU A 156 -10.72 -3.18 -29.61
N SER A 157 -9.99 -3.08 -28.50
CA SER A 157 -9.04 -4.12 -28.08
C SER A 157 -9.71 -5.35 -27.45
N GLU A 158 -11.01 -5.32 -27.19
CA GLU A 158 -11.77 -6.40 -26.55
C GLU A 158 -12.81 -6.98 -27.54
N PRO A 159 -12.50 -8.09 -28.25
CA PRO A 159 -13.36 -8.64 -29.30
C PRO A 159 -14.79 -8.95 -28.84
N GLU A 160 -14.96 -9.37 -27.58
CA GLU A 160 -16.26 -9.68 -26.99
C GLU A 160 -17.17 -8.44 -26.93
N LEU A 161 -16.62 -7.27 -26.60
CA LEU A 161 -17.38 -6.01 -26.54
C LEU A 161 -17.75 -5.50 -27.92
N ILE A 162 -16.85 -5.60 -28.90
CA ILE A 162 -17.13 -5.21 -30.29
C ILE A 162 -18.24 -6.07 -30.90
N ASN A 163 -18.21 -7.38 -30.67
CA ASN A 163 -19.27 -8.26 -31.16
C ASN A 163 -20.62 -7.88 -30.55
N ALA A 164 -20.68 -7.64 -29.24
CA ALA A 164 -21.91 -7.23 -28.57
C ALA A 164 -22.49 -5.91 -29.10
N LEU A 165 -21.65 -4.97 -29.54
CA LEU A 165 -22.08 -3.71 -30.15
C LEU A 165 -22.58 -3.86 -31.60
N ASN A 166 -22.10 -4.88 -32.33
CA ASN A 166 -22.51 -5.14 -33.71
C ASN A 166 -23.74 -6.05 -33.81
N ASP A 167 -24.13 -6.69 -32.69
CA ASP A 167 -25.34 -7.51 -32.57
C ASP A 167 -26.61 -6.68 -32.26
N GLU A 168 -26.49 -5.34 -32.13
CA GLU A 168 -27.58 -4.35 -32.13
C GLU A 168 -27.80 -3.75 -33.54
#